data_AF-A0A6J1Q274-F1
#
_entry.id   AF-A0A6J1Q274-F1
#
_cell.length_a   1.000
_cell.length_b   1.000
_cell.length_c   1.000
_cell.angle_alpha   90.00
_cell.angle_beta   90.00
_cell.angle_gamma   90.00
#
_symmetry.space_group_name_H-M   'P 1'
#
loop_
_entity.id
_entity.type
_entity.pdbx_description
1 polymer ?
#
loop_
_entity_poly.entity_id
_entity_poly.type
_entity_poly.pdbx_seq_one_letter_code
_entity_poly.pdbx_strand_id
1 'polypeptide(L)'
;MLCVSISPKHAESSLQIMESYLHKQQLTDVTLIAGNKRIPAHRLVLSAGSEYFAAMFTSSLRESTQNEIELMDVDGDALWALVLYCYTGCIELQEDSVETLLTTACLLQMNPVIKVCCQFLVKQLHPSN
;
A
#
# COMPACT_ATOMS: atom_id res chain seq x y z
N MET A 1 -33.54 -2.01 -17.99
CA MET A 1 -32.44 -2.62 -17.22
C MET A 1 -32.49 -2.00 -15.83
N LEU A 2 -32.81 -2.77 -14.79
CA LEU A 2 -32.90 -2.27 -13.40
C LEU A 2 -31.61 -2.68 -12.68
N CYS A 3 -30.75 -1.72 -12.33
CA CYS A 3 -29.59 -1.97 -11.48
C CYS A 3 -30.03 -1.80 -10.02
N VAL A 4 -29.93 -2.86 -9.22
CA VAL A 4 -30.26 -2.84 -7.78
C VAL A 4 -28.98 -3.15 -7.02
N SER A 5 -28.63 -2.31 -6.04
CA SER A 5 -27.53 -2.60 -5.11
C SER A 5 -28.01 -3.62 -4.07
N ILE A 6 -27.53 -4.86 -4.17
CA ILE A 6 -27.92 -5.98 -3.28
C ILE A 6 -27.05 -6.02 -2.02
N SER A 7 -25.86 -5.38 -2.06
CA SER A 7 -24.94 -5.32 -0.92
C SER A 7 -24.21 -3.98 -0.91
N PRO A 8 -24.67 -3.00 -0.09
CA PRO A 8 -24.09 -1.65 -0.04
C PRO A 8 -22.64 -1.62 0.48
N LYS A 9 -22.18 -2.70 1.13
CA LYS A 9 -20.82 -2.87 1.66
C LYS A 9 -19.99 -3.89 0.88
N HIS A 10 -20.44 -4.31 -0.30
CA HIS A 10 -19.76 -5.37 -1.05
C HIS A 10 -18.26 -5.08 -1.27
N ALA A 11 -17.88 -3.86 -1.63
CA ALA A 11 -16.48 -3.49 -1.83
C ALA A 11 -15.64 -3.60 -0.54
N GLU A 12 -16.16 -3.09 0.58
CA GLU A 12 -15.51 -3.17 1.90
C GLU A 12 -15.32 -4.64 2.34
N SER A 13 -16.37 -5.44 2.26
CA SER A 13 -16.29 -6.87 2.63
C SER A 13 -15.38 -7.66 1.70
N SER A 14 -15.36 -7.34 0.40
CA SER A 14 -14.44 -7.98 -0.55
C SER A 14 -12.97 -7.65 -0.23
N LEU A 15 -12.66 -6.41 0.14
CA LEU A 15 -11.30 -6.03 0.56
C LEU A 15 -10.88 -6.71 1.87
N GLN A 16 -11.79 -6.83 2.85
CA GLN A 16 -11.54 -7.59 4.08
C GLN A 16 -11.23 -9.07 3.80
N ILE A 17 -11.91 -9.68 2.82
CA ILE A 17 -11.59 -11.05 2.39
C ILE A 17 -10.20 -11.10 1.73
N MET A 18 -9.86 -10.12 0.87
CA MET A 18 -8.54 -10.04 0.24
C MET A 18 -7.42 -9.82 1.26
N GLU A 19 -7.65 -9.04 2.33
CA GLU A 19 -6.74 -8.90 3.47
C GLU A 19 -6.51 -10.25 4.16
N SER A 20 -7.58 -11.04 4.35
CA SER A 20 -7.45 -12.39 4.93
C SER A 20 -6.58 -13.32 4.07
N TYR A 21 -6.63 -13.16 2.74
CA TYR A 21 -5.76 -13.90 1.82
C TYR A 21 -4.32 -13.43 1.88
N LEU A 22 -4.07 -12.11 2.04
CA LEU A 22 -2.74 -11.56 2.26
C LEU A 22 -2.06 -12.22 3.48
N HIS A 23 -2.74 -12.24 4.63
CA HIS A 23 -2.17 -12.85 5.85
C HIS A 23 -1.93 -14.35 5.74
N LYS A 24 -2.74 -15.06 4.94
CA LYS A 24 -2.57 -16.49 4.68
C LYS A 24 -1.65 -16.79 3.49
N GLN A 25 -1.13 -15.75 2.82
CA GLN A 25 -0.35 -15.86 1.58
C GLN A 25 -1.05 -16.67 0.50
N GLN A 26 -2.37 -16.56 0.41
CA GLN A 26 -3.18 -17.21 -0.60
C GLN A 26 -3.31 -16.30 -1.80
N LEU A 27 -3.20 -16.85 -3.02
CA LEU A 27 -3.40 -16.11 -4.28
C LEU A 27 -2.42 -14.94 -4.50
N THR A 28 -1.39 -14.79 -3.68
CA THR A 28 -0.35 -13.78 -3.87
C THR A 28 0.48 -14.11 -5.10
N ASP A 29 0.66 -13.14 -5.99
CA ASP A 29 1.31 -13.26 -7.28
C ASP A 29 2.55 -12.37 -7.41
N VAL A 30 2.94 -11.70 -6.33
CA VAL A 30 4.19 -10.94 -6.21
C VAL A 30 4.72 -10.99 -4.77
N THR A 31 6.05 -10.92 -4.62
CA THR A 31 6.73 -10.69 -3.35
C THR A 31 7.53 -9.40 -3.43
N LEU A 32 7.21 -8.43 -2.57
CA LEU A 32 8.01 -7.21 -2.43
C LEU A 32 9.14 -7.46 -1.44
N ILE A 33 10.33 -6.96 -1.75
CA ILE A 33 11.52 -7.12 -0.92
C ILE A 33 12.02 -5.74 -0.53
N ALA A 34 12.15 -5.49 0.77
CA ALA A 34 12.69 -4.26 1.34
C ALA A 34 13.65 -4.62 2.46
N GLY A 35 14.96 -4.52 2.16
CA GLY A 35 16.01 -5.07 3.02
C GLY A 35 15.78 -6.55 3.31
N ASN A 36 15.57 -6.88 4.59
CA ASN A 36 15.39 -8.26 5.04
C ASN A 36 13.93 -8.72 5.01
N LYS A 37 12.98 -7.83 4.73
CA LYS A 37 11.56 -8.16 4.72
C LYS A 37 11.12 -8.62 3.33
N ARG A 38 10.36 -9.72 3.32
CA ARG A 38 9.72 -10.27 2.13
C ARG A 38 8.22 -10.26 2.36
N ILE A 39 7.48 -9.58 1.50
CA ILE A 39 6.05 -9.30 1.65
C ILE A 39 5.32 -9.89 0.43
N PRO A 40 4.77 -11.11 0.54
CA PRO A 40 3.86 -11.65 -0.45
C PRO A 40 2.60 -10.78 -0.53
N ALA A 41 2.15 -10.43 -1.72
CA ALA A 41 1.00 -9.55 -1.95
C ALA A 41 0.30 -9.85 -3.28
N HIS A 42 -0.77 -9.11 -3.56
CA HIS A 42 -1.55 -9.24 -4.79
C HIS A 42 -1.34 -8.02 -5.69
N ARG A 43 -0.84 -8.24 -6.92
CA ARG A 43 -0.55 -7.17 -7.89
C ARG A 43 -1.77 -6.31 -8.18
N LEU A 44 -2.95 -6.91 -8.27
CA LEU A 44 -4.21 -6.21 -8.52
C LEU A 44 -4.52 -5.20 -7.40
N VAL A 45 -4.42 -5.62 -6.14
CA VAL A 45 -4.72 -4.76 -4.99
C VAL A 45 -3.68 -3.65 -4.85
N LEU A 46 -2.40 -3.98 -5.03
CA LEU A 46 -1.32 -2.99 -5.03
C LEU A 46 -1.52 -1.95 -6.15
N SER A 47 -1.87 -2.38 -7.36
CA SER A 47 -2.12 -1.47 -8.50
C SER A 47 -3.33 -0.56 -8.26
N ALA A 48 -4.35 -1.04 -7.55
CA ALA A 48 -5.51 -0.21 -7.19
C ALA A 48 -5.15 0.88 -6.16
N GLY A 49 -4.17 0.62 -5.29
CA GLY A 49 -3.75 1.53 -4.22
C GLY A 49 -2.55 2.42 -4.55
N SER A 50 -1.80 2.13 -5.62
CA SER A 50 -0.53 2.80 -5.95
C SER A 50 -0.34 2.95 -7.46
N GLU A 51 -0.14 4.20 -7.90
CA GLU A 51 0.15 4.53 -9.30
C GLU A 51 1.48 3.91 -9.77
N TYR A 52 2.47 3.84 -8.88
CA TYR A 52 3.75 3.19 -9.13
C TYR A 52 3.56 1.70 -9.48
N PHE A 53 2.84 0.95 -8.64
CA PHE A 53 2.59 -0.47 -8.89
C PHE A 53 1.68 -0.69 -10.11
N ALA A 54 0.70 0.19 -10.34
CA ALA A 54 -0.12 0.13 -11.55
C ALA A 54 0.74 0.28 -12.80
N ALA A 55 1.62 1.27 -12.85
CA ALA A 55 2.53 1.49 -13.98
C ALA A 55 3.48 0.31 -14.18
N MET A 56 4.09 -0.18 -13.09
CA MET A 56 5.00 -1.32 -13.13
C MET A 56 4.30 -2.58 -13.68
N PHE A 57 3.14 -2.92 -13.13
CA PHE A 57 2.49 -4.21 -13.40
C PHE A 57 1.65 -4.25 -14.68
N THR A 58 1.28 -3.09 -15.23
CA THR A 58 0.59 -3.00 -16.53
C THR A 58 1.53 -2.68 -17.70
N SER A 59 2.82 -2.43 -17.43
CA SER A 59 3.81 -2.19 -18.48
C SER A 59 4.12 -3.45 -19.30
N SER A 60 4.59 -3.25 -20.53
CA SER A 60 5.10 -4.34 -21.40
C SER A 60 6.58 -4.68 -21.12
N LEU A 61 7.15 -4.16 -20.03
CA LEU A 61 8.56 -4.34 -19.68
C LEU A 61 8.75 -5.66 -18.92
N ARG A 62 9.97 -6.19 -18.90
CA ARG A 62 10.27 -7.50 -18.31
C ARG A 62 9.97 -7.53 -16.81
N GLU A 63 10.11 -6.40 -16.15
CA GLU A 63 9.77 -6.13 -14.75
C GLU A 63 8.30 -6.46 -14.44
N SER A 64 7.39 -6.33 -15.41
CA SER A 64 5.97 -6.69 -15.24
C SER A 64 5.71 -8.21 -15.18
N THR A 65 6.74 -9.04 -15.38
CA THR A 65 6.63 -10.50 -15.27
C THR A 65 7.44 -11.07 -14.11
N GLN A 66 8.14 -10.24 -13.34
CA GLN A 66 8.89 -10.70 -12.17
C GLN A 66 7.96 -10.93 -10.99
N ASN A 67 8.14 -12.08 -10.33
CA ASN A 67 7.40 -12.45 -9.12
C ASN A 67 8.05 -11.89 -7.84
N GLU A 68 9.27 -11.37 -7.92
CA GLU A 68 9.98 -10.72 -6.82
C GLU A 68 10.42 -9.33 -7.27
N ILE A 69 10.07 -8.31 -6.47
CA ILE A 69 10.37 -6.90 -6.74
C ILE A 69 11.16 -6.37 -5.55
N GLU A 70 12.43 -6.04 -5.77
CA GLU A 70 13.28 -5.43 -4.76
C GLU A 70 13.15 -3.90 -4.81
N LEU A 71 12.77 -3.32 -3.67
CA LEU A 71 12.69 -1.88 -3.46
C LEU A 71 13.90 -1.45 -2.64
N MET A 72 14.94 -1.00 -3.34
CA MET A 72 16.17 -0.50 -2.71
C MET A 72 15.88 0.74 -1.88
N ASP A 73 16.58 0.88 -0.75
CA ASP A 73 16.49 2.02 0.17
C ASP A 73 15.07 2.29 0.73
N VAL A 74 14.21 1.27 0.71
CA VAL A 74 12.89 1.31 1.35
C VAL A 74 12.93 0.59 2.68
N ASP A 75 12.37 1.24 3.71
CA ASP A 75 12.16 0.62 5.00
C ASP A 75 11.03 -0.43 4.94
N GLY A 76 11.30 -1.62 5.48
CA GLY A 76 10.38 -2.75 5.39
C GLY A 76 9.12 -2.57 6.24
N ASP A 77 9.17 -1.85 7.36
CA ASP A 77 8.00 -1.56 8.19
C ASP A 77 7.09 -0.53 7.52
N ALA A 78 7.67 0.54 6.96
CA ALA A 78 6.93 1.52 6.17
C ALA A 78 6.27 0.89 4.95
N LEU A 79 6.99 0.02 4.22
CA LEU A 79 6.42 -0.70 3.09
C LEU A 79 5.26 -1.59 3.52
N TRP A 80 5.40 -2.33 4.61
CA TRP A 80 4.33 -3.19 5.13
C TRP A 80 3.09 -2.38 5.51
N ALA A 81 3.25 -1.24 6.18
CA ALA A 81 2.14 -0.35 6.53
C ALA A 81 1.39 0.15 5.29
N LEU A 82 2.10 0.52 4.23
CA LEU A 82 1.50 0.97 2.97
C LEU A 82 0.83 -0.16 2.20
N VAL A 83 1.40 -1.37 2.24
CA VAL A 83 0.74 -2.57 1.69
C VAL A 83 -0.57 -2.83 2.43
N LEU A 84 -0.58 -2.84 3.76
CA LEU A 84 -1.81 -3.00 4.55
C LEU A 84 -2.84 -1.91 4.26
N TYR A 85 -2.42 -0.66 4.06
CA TYR A 85 -3.31 0.41 3.64
C TYR A 85 -4.04 0.09 2.33
N CYS A 86 -3.38 -0.55 1.34
CA CYS A 86 -4.05 -0.97 0.10
C CYS A 86 -5.21 -1.95 0.33
N TYR A 87 -5.16 -2.75 1.40
CA TYR A 87 -6.21 -3.72 1.75
C TYR A 87 -7.26 -3.16 2.70
N THR A 88 -6.90 -2.22 3.57
CA THR A 88 -7.75 -1.78 4.68
C THR A 88 -8.29 -0.36 4.50
N GLY A 89 -7.62 0.47 3.70
CA GLY A 89 -7.86 1.91 3.63
C GLY A 89 -7.43 2.67 4.88
N CYS A 90 -6.78 2.00 5.84
CA CYS A 90 -6.35 2.56 7.11
C CYS A 90 -4.83 2.70 7.14
N ILE A 91 -4.33 3.78 7.72
CA ILE A 91 -2.91 3.99 7.96
C ILE A 91 -2.70 4.51 9.38
N GLU A 92 -1.76 3.93 10.09
CA GLU A 92 -1.35 4.37 11.43
C GLU A 92 -0.15 5.31 11.29
N LEU A 93 -0.17 6.44 12.00
CA LEU A 93 0.92 7.41 12.01
C LEU A 93 1.55 7.43 13.38
N GLN A 94 2.87 7.33 13.42
CA GLN A 94 3.66 7.43 14.65
C GLN A 94 4.73 8.50 14.47
N GLU A 95 5.02 9.25 15.54
CA GLU A 95 5.91 10.41 15.49
C GLU A 95 7.33 10.06 15.05
N ASP A 96 7.81 8.90 15.45
CA ASP A 96 9.16 8.38 15.18
C ASP A 96 9.33 7.77 13.79
N SER A 97 8.24 7.45 13.08
CA SER A 97 8.30 6.75 11.79
C SER A 97 7.57 7.46 10.63
N VAL A 98 6.85 8.56 10.89
CA VAL A 98 6.04 9.26 9.87
C VAL A 98 6.86 9.82 8.71
N GLU A 99 8.11 10.23 8.92
CA GLU A 99 8.98 10.73 7.83
C GLU A 99 9.39 9.59 6.88
N THR A 100 9.72 8.42 7.43
CA THR A 100 10.03 7.21 6.67
C THR A 100 8.81 6.72 5.88
N LEU A 101 7.64 6.74 6.53
CA LEU A 101 6.37 6.40 5.90
C LEU A 101 6.05 7.37 4.75
N LEU A 102 6.22 8.68 4.97
CA LEU A 102 6.01 9.72 3.95
C LEU A 102 6.94 9.51 2.75
N THR A 103 8.23 9.28 2.99
CA THR A 103 9.21 9.06 1.92
C THR A 103 8.85 7.83 1.07
N THR A 104 8.44 6.75 1.73
CA THR A 104 8.01 5.52 1.05
C THR A 104 6.70 5.74 0.28
N ALA A 105 5.73 6.48 0.84
CA ALA A 105 4.48 6.81 0.18
C ALA A 105 4.69 7.70 -1.06
N CYS A 106 5.66 8.61 -1.02
CA CYS A 106 6.08 9.41 -2.17
C CYS A 106 6.65 8.53 -3.28
N LEU A 107 7.56 7.60 -2.95
CA LEU A 107 8.11 6.64 -3.92
C LEU A 107 7.00 5.81 -4.57
N LEU A 108 6.07 5.29 -3.77
CA LEU A 108 4.95 4.47 -4.22
C LEU A 108 3.78 5.28 -4.80
N GLN A 109 3.91 6.61 -4.87
CA GLN A 109 2.92 7.52 -5.45
C GLN A 109 1.52 7.37 -4.82
N MET A 110 1.45 7.32 -3.49
CA MET A 110 0.21 7.12 -2.72
C MET A 110 -0.30 8.45 -2.15
N ASN A 111 -0.83 9.31 -3.03
CA ASN A 111 -1.25 10.69 -2.71
C ASN A 111 -2.12 10.87 -1.44
N PRO A 112 -3.13 10.02 -1.15
CA PRO A 112 -3.91 10.15 0.08
C PRO A 112 -3.05 10.01 1.35
N VAL A 113 -2.11 9.08 1.37
CA VAL A 113 -1.22 8.83 2.51
C VAL A 113 -0.20 9.96 2.65
N ILE A 114 0.38 10.42 1.53
CA ILE A 114 1.30 11.58 1.50
C ILE A 114 0.63 12.80 2.17
N LYS A 115 -0.61 13.11 1.76
CA LYS A 115 -1.37 14.25 2.31
C LYS A 115 -1.55 14.15 3.81
N VAL A 116 -1.92 12.97 4.31
CA VAL A 116 -2.16 12.74 5.74
C VAL A 116 -0.85 12.82 6.55
N CYS A 117 0.26 12.27 6.04
CA CYS A 117 1.57 12.37 6.69
C CYS A 117 2.05 13.82 6.77
N CYS A 118 1.94 14.60 5.68
CA CYS A 118 2.28 16.02 5.67
C CYS A 118 1.45 16.82 6.70
N GLN A 119 0.14 16.56 6.78
CA GLN A 119 -0.72 17.22 7.77
C GLN A 119 -0.33 16.87 9.20
N PHE A 120 0.08 15.63 9.46
CA PHE A 120 0.56 15.19 10.77
C PHE A 120 1.86 15.91 11.15
N LEU A 121 2.85 15.96 10.25
CA LEU A 121 4.12 16.65 10.46
C LEU A 121 3.94 18.16 10.70
N VAL A 122 3.06 18.83 9.95
CA VAL A 122 2.78 20.27 10.14
C VAL A 122 2.21 20.54 11.54
N LYS A 123 1.39 19.64 12.09
CA LYS A 123 0.85 19.80 13.45
C LYS A 123 1.92 19.65 14.53
N GLN A 124 2.95 18.85 14.28
CA GLN A 124 4.08 18.67 15.20
C GLN A 124 5.03 19.88 15.24
N LEU A 125 5.05 20.70 14.18
CA LEU A 125 5.88 21.91 14.08
C LEU A 125 5.28 23.12 14.80
N HIS A 126 4.13 22.98 15.48
CA HIS A 126 3.54 24.09 16.20
C HIS A 126 4.45 24.49 17.39
N PRO A 127 4.78 25.78 17.58
CA PRO A 127 5.74 26.27 18.59
C PRO A 127 5.31 26.06 20.06
N SER A 128 4.29 25.24 20.30
CA SER A 128 3.79 24.83 21.62
C SER A 128 4.14 23.38 21.98
N ASN A 129 4.81 22.63 21.11
CA ASN A 129 5.37 21.30 21.38
C ASN A 129 6.87 21.38 21.69
#